data_AF-A0A1H7E3V3-F1
#
_entry.id   AF-A0A1H7E3V3-F1
#
_cell.length_a   1.000
_cell.length_b   1.000
_cell.length_c   1.000
_cell.angle_alpha   90.00
_cell.angle_beta   90.00
_cell.angle_gamma   90.00
#
_symmetry.space_group_name_H-M   'P 1'
#
loop_
_entity.id
_entity.type
_entity.pdbx_description
1 polymer ?
#
loop_
_entity_poly.entity_id
_entity_poly.type
_entity_poly.pdbx_seq_one_letter_code
_entity_poly.pdbx_strand_id
1 'polypeptide(L)' 'MRTTKEVRLCWEYRLAADTAQHAVSTGWMADTPATRAIMEEMIGNIGGLTALSRWWTEERERPAG' A
#
# COMPACT_ATOMS: atom_id res chain seq x y z
N MET A 1 -18.44 19.54 22.63
CA MET A 1 -18.23 18.85 21.33
C MET A 1 -16.97 18.01 21.48
N ARG A 2 -17.04 16.68 21.53
CA ARG A 2 -15.82 15.84 21.54
C ARG A 2 -15.25 15.88 20.12
N THR A 3 -14.04 16.38 19.96
CA THR A 3 -13.30 16.26 18.71
C THR A 3 -12.98 14.78 18.50
N THR A 4 -13.59 14.17 17.49
CA THR A 4 -13.22 12.83 17.05
C THR A 4 -11.79 12.92 16.53
N LYS A 5 -10.87 12.12 17.09
CA LYS A 5 -9.52 12.01 16.53
C LYS A 5 -9.64 11.47 15.10
N GLU A 6 -8.82 11.97 14.19
CA GLU A 6 -8.80 11.52 12.79
C GLU A 6 -7.46 10.90 12.43
N VAL A 7 -7.49 9.94 11.53
CA VAL A 7 -6.32 9.32 10.92
C VAL A 7 -6.35 9.61 9.42
N ARG A 8 -5.17 9.84 8.84
CA ARG A 8 -5.00 10.06 7.41
C ARG A 8 -4.51 8.80 6.73
N LEU A 9 -5.27 8.32 5.75
CA LEU A 9 -4.83 7.28 4.83
C LEU A 9 -4.19 7.95 3.61
N CYS A 10 -3.00 7.48 3.25
CA CYS A 10 -2.29 7.87 2.03
C CYS A 10 -1.97 6.61 1.23
N TRP A 11 -2.48 6.54 0.00
CA TRP A 11 -2.21 5.48 -0.96
C TRP A 11 -1.38 6.05 -2.10
N GLU A 12 -0.17 5.54 -2.29
CA GLU A 12 0.69 5.82 -3.44
C GLU A 12 0.77 4.57 -4.31
N TYR A 13 0.44 4.71 -5.60
CA TYR A 13 0.55 3.66 -6.60
C TYR A 13 1.35 4.15 -7.80
N ARG A 14 2.42 3.43 -8.14
CA ARG A 14 3.26 3.71 -9.31
C ARG A 14 3.14 2.55 -10.29
N LEU A 15 2.70 2.84 -11.52
CA LEU A 15 2.33 1.82 -12.51
C LEU A 15 3.54 1.12 -13.16
N ALA A 16 4.73 1.72 -13.14
CA ALA A 16 6.02 1.10 -13.46
C ALA A 16 7.17 2.01 -13.01
N ALA A 17 8.37 1.44 -12.79
CA ALA A 17 9.54 2.17 -12.28
C ALA A 17 10.00 3.34 -13.18
N ASP A 18 9.70 3.26 -14.46
CA ASP A 18 10.13 4.15 -15.55
C ASP A 18 8.97 4.98 -16.15
N THR A 19 7.76 4.89 -15.59
CA THR A 19 6.62 5.68 -16.06
C THR A 19 6.35 6.88 -15.17
N ALA A 20 5.94 8.00 -15.77
CA ALA A 20 5.46 9.19 -15.06
C ALA A 20 4.07 8.97 -14.41
N GLN A 21 3.48 7.78 -14.55
CA GLN A 21 2.16 7.46 -14.03
C GLN A 21 2.24 7.11 -12.55
N HIS A 22 2.01 8.13 -11.74
CA HIS A 22 1.96 8.07 -10.29
C HIS A 22 0.58 8.54 -9.83
N ALA A 23 -0.16 7.67 -9.15
CA ALA A 23 -1.46 7.99 -8.55
C ALA A 23 -1.31 8.06 -7.02
N VAL A 24 -1.66 9.22 -6.46
CA VAL A 24 -1.75 9.40 -5.01
C VAL A 24 -3.21 9.67 -4.66
N SER A 25 -3.75 8.91 -3.71
CA SER A 25 -5.05 9.16 -3.11
C SER A 25 -4.90 9.32 -1.61
N THR A 26 -5.53 10.35 -1.03
CA THR A 26 -5.51 10.57 0.42
C THR A 26 -6.89 10.88 0.96
N GLY A 27 -7.21 10.35 2.14
CA GLY A 27 -8.47 10.59 2.82
C GLY A 27 -8.32 10.65 4.33
N TRP A 28 -9.18 11.43 4.98
CA TRP A 28 -9.31 11.47 6.44
C TRP A 28 -10.42 10.52 6.88
N MET A 29 -10.16 9.79 7.96
CA MET A 29 -11.11 8.85 8.54
C MET A 29 -11.16 9.05 10.05
N ALA A 30 -12.31 8.79 10.66
CA ALA A 30 -12.43 8.77 12.10
C ALA A 30 -11.48 7.70 12.68
N ASP A 31 -10.77 8.06 13.75
CA ASP A 31 -9.90 7.17 14.49
C ASP A 31 -10.74 6.20 15.33
N THR A 32 -11.12 5.08 14.72
CA THR A 32 -11.91 4.03 15.34
C THR A 32 -11.14 2.71 15.30
N PRO A 33 -11.45 1.74 16.19
CA PRO A 33 -10.88 0.40 16.11
C PRO A 33 -11.08 -0.27 14.73
N ALA A 34 -12.24 -0.06 14.11
CA ALA A 34 -12.54 -0.59 12.77
C ALA A 34 -11.62 0.05 11.70
N THR A 35 -11.45 1.37 11.73
CA THR A 35 -10.54 2.08 10.83
C THR A 35 -9.10 1.58 10.98
N ARG A 36 -8.65 1.34 12.21
CA ARG A 36 -7.29 0.82 12.49
C ARG A 36 -7.10 -0.60 11.95
N ALA A 37 -8.06 -1.49 12.17
CA ALA A 37 -8.01 -2.85 11.64
C ALA A 37 -7.92 -2.86 10.10
N ILE A 38 -8.70 -2.02 9.41
CA ILE A 38 -8.63 -1.88 7.95
C ILE A 38 -7.24 -1.39 7.52
N MET A 39 -6.67 -0.40 8.19
CA MET A 39 -5.33 0.10 7.86
C MET A 39 -4.25 -0.98 8.06
N GLU A 40 -4.33 -1.76 9.15
CA GLU A 40 -3.41 -2.88 9.42
C GLU A 40 -3.49 -3.96 8.33
N GLU A 41 -4.71 -4.32 7.90
CA GLU A 41 -4.92 -5.27 6.80
C GLU A 41 -4.34 -4.74 5.48
N MET A 42 -4.58 -3.47 5.15
CA MET A 42 -4.03 -2.85 3.94
C MET A 42 -2.50 -2.84 3.95
N ILE A 43 -1.87 -2.52 5.09
CA ILE A 43 -0.41 -2.56 5.25
C ILE A 43 0.11 -3.98 5.01
N GLY A 44 -0.54 -5.00 5.60
CA GLY A 44 -0.18 -6.40 5.40
C GLY A 44 -0.27 -6.83 3.93
N ASN A 45 -1.38 -6.49 3.26
CA ASN A 45 -1.62 -6.81 1.86
C ASN A 45 -0.59 -6.16 0.92
N ILE A 46 -0.24 -4.88 1.14
CA ILE A 46 0.80 -4.19 0.37
C ILE A 46 2.17 -4.85 0.58
N GLY A 47 2.51 -5.21 1.82
CA GLY A 47 3.73 -5.94 2.13
C GLY A 47 3.82 -7.29 1.39
N GLY A 48 2.72 -8.05 1.38
CA GLY A 48 2.61 -9.32 0.66
C GLY A 48 2.76 -9.15 -0.86
N LEU A 49 2.06 -8.18 -1.44
CA LEU A 49 2.16 -7.88 -2.89
C LEU A 49 3.58 -7.43 -3.28
N THR A 50 4.25 -6.64 -2.45
CA THR A 50 5.62 -6.19 -2.67
C THR A 50 6.59 -7.38 -2.66
N ALA A 51 6.46 -8.29 -1.69
CA ALA A 51 7.27 -9.50 -1.61
C ALA A 51 7.05 -10.42 -2.83
N LEU A 52 5.79 -10.62 -3.23
CA LEU A 52 5.44 -11.40 -4.41
C LEU A 52 6.01 -10.78 -5.69
N SER A 53 5.86 -9.46 -5.86
CA SER A 53 6.40 -8.74 -7.02
C SER A 53 7.92 -8.86 -7.09
N ARG A 54 8.62 -8.77 -5.96
CA ARG A 54 10.07 -8.93 -5.91
C ARG A 54 10.49 -10.34 -6.30
N TRP A 55 9.86 -11.36 -5.71
CA TRP A 55 10.13 -12.76 -6.04
C TRP A 55 9.91 -13.03 -7.54
N TRP A 56 8.82 -12.51 -8.12
CA TRP A 56 8.52 -12.66 -9.54
C TRP A 56 9.59 -12.04 -10.44
N THR A 57 10.07 -10.83 -10.11
CA THR A 57 11.17 -10.19 -10.86
C THR A 57 12.46 -11.01 -10.77
N GLU A 58 12.83 -11.45 -9.56
CA GLU A 58 14.03 -12.28 -9.33
C GLU A 58 13.96 -13.63 -10.06
N GLU A 59 12.77 -14.25 -10.18
CA GLU A 59 12.56 -15.47 -10.95
C GLU A 59 12.78 -15.24 -12.46
N ARG A 60 12.28 -14.12 -13.00
CA ARG A 60 12.42 -13.78 -14.43
C ARG A 60 13.86 -13.46 -14.84
N GLU A 61 14.65 -12.92 -13.93
CA GLU A 61 16.05 -12.57 -14.18
C GLU A 61 17.01 -13.75 -13.95
N ARG A 62 16.50 -14.88 -13.47
CA ARG A 62 17.31 -16.08 -13.22
C ARG A 62 17.81 -16.66 -14.55
N PRO A 63 19.14 -16.84 -14.73
CA PRO A 63 19.67 -17.53 -15.90
C PRO A 63 19.11 -18.95 -15.96
N ALA A 64 18.67 -19.38 -17.15
CA ALA A 64 18.45 -20.80 -17.41
C ALA A 64 19.81 -21.50 -17.32
N GLY A 65 19.96 -22.39 -16.33
CA GLY A 65 21.14 -23.26 -16.21
C GLY A 65 21.22 -24.26 -17.35
#